data_AF-A0A948BS93-F1
#
_entry.id   AF-A0A948BS93-F1
#
_cell.length_a   1.000
_cell.length_b   1.000
_cell.length_c   1.000
_cell.angle_alpha   90.00
_cell.angle_beta   90.00
_cell.angle_gamma   90.00
#
_symmetry.space_group_name_H-M   'P 1'
#
loop_
_entity.id
_entity.type
_entity.pdbx_description
1 polymer ?
#
loop_
_entity_poly.entity_id
_entity_poly.type
_entity_poly.pdbx_seq_one_letter_code
_entity_poly.pdbx_strand_id
1 'polypeptide(L)' 'MDLTKQKILVTGTDGFIGSHLVEGLLDKGCQVRAFVLG' A
#
# COMPACT_ATOMS: atom_id res chain seq x y z
N MET A 1 -3.95 -16.36 -1.30
CA MET A 1 -3.68 -15.82 0.05
C MET A 1 -4.69 -14.73 0.33
N ASP A 2 -5.29 -14.70 1.52
CA ASP A 2 -6.17 -13.60 1.95
C ASP A 2 -5.32 -12.51 2.61
N LEU A 3 -5.50 -11.26 2.18
CA LEU A 3 -4.76 -10.09 2.68
C LEU A 3 -5.64 -9.15 3.51
N THR A 4 -6.92 -9.48 3.67
CA THR A 4 -7.90 -8.62 4.36
C THR A 4 -7.43 -8.28 5.77
N LYS A 5 -7.51 -6.99 6.15
CA LYS A 5 -7.10 -6.42 7.46
C LYS A 5 -5.61 -6.54 7.80
N GLN A 6 -4.75 -6.97 6.88
CA GLN A 6 -3.31 -7.03 7.13
C GLN A 6 -2.68 -5.63 7.24
N LYS A 7 -1.64 -5.51 8.06
CA LYS A 7 -0.83 -4.29 8.18
C LYS A 7 0.34 -4.36 7.22
N ILE A 8 0.41 -3.43 6.28
CA ILE A 8 1.41 -3.44 5.19
C ILE A 8 2.16 -2.10 5.18
N LEU A 9 3.49 -2.16 5.17
CA LEU A 9 4.36 -1.02 4.88
C LEU A 9 4.76 -1.07 3.41
N VAL A 10 4.45 -0.02 2.65
CA VAL A 10 4.87 0.13 1.26
C VAL A 10 5.86 1.28 1.19
N THR A 11 7.09 0.99 0.77
CA THR A 11 8.15 1.99 0.59
C THR A 11 8.25 2.43 -0.88
N GLY A 12 8.73 3.64 -1.14
CA GLY A 12 8.93 4.13 -2.52
C GLY A 12 7.62 4.37 -3.29
N THR A 13 6.59 4.86 -2.61
CA THR A 13 5.23 5.01 -3.16
C THR A 13 5.01 6.26 -4.01
N ASP A 14 6.04 7.10 -4.20
CA ASP A 14 5.96 8.39 -4.92
C ASP A 14 5.86 8.27 -6.46
N GLY A 15 5.65 7.05 -6.97
CA GLY A 15 5.54 6.77 -8.39
C GLY A 15 4.14 6.28 -8.80
N PHE A 16 3.90 6.20 -10.11
CA PHE A 16 2.64 5.72 -10.69
C PHE A 16 2.25 4.33 -10.17
N ILE A 17 3.20 3.38 -10.16
CA ILE A 17 2.94 2.01 -9.69
C ILE A 17 2.72 1.98 -8.18
N GLY A 18 3.50 2.74 -7.41
CA GLY A 18 3.42 2.78 -5.96
C GLY A 18 2.08 3.31 -5.45
N SER A 19 1.59 4.39 -6.06
CA SER A 19 0.28 4.97 -5.74
C SER A 19 -0.87 3.99 -6.01
N HIS A 20 -0.90 3.37 -7.19
CA HIS A 20 -1.95 2.40 -7.56
C HIS A 20 -1.88 1.11 -6.71
N LEU A 21 -0.68 0.68 -6.33
CA LEU A 21 -0.53 -0.46 -5.41
C LEU A 21 -1.15 -0.14 -4.04
N VAL A 22 -0.92 1.06 -3.51
CA VAL A 22 -1.52 1.49 -2.24
C VAL A 22 -3.04 1.52 -2.35
N GLU A 23 -3.59 2.10 -3.41
CA GLU A 23 -5.04 2.10 -3.68
C GLU A 23 -5.62 0.67 -3.70
N GLY A 24 -5.04 -0.23 -4.49
CA GLY A 24 -5.52 -1.61 -4.58
C GLY A 24 -5.41 -2.40 -3.26
N LEU A 25 -4.44 -2.08 -2.40
CA LEU A 25 -4.33 -2.69 -1.06
C LEU A 25 -5.40 -2.14 -0.10
N LEU A 26 -5.70 -0.84 -0.17
CA LEU A 26 -6.77 -0.22 0.59
C LEU A 26 -8.14 -0.78 0.19
N ASP A 27 -8.40 -0.95 -1.11
CA ASP A 27 -9.64 -1.55 -1.64
C ASP A 27 -9.84 -2.99 -1.18
N LYS A 28 -8.74 -3.71 -0.94
CA LYS A 28 -8.74 -5.06 -0.34
C LYS A 28 -8.93 -5.05 1.18
N GLY A 29 -9.16 -3.90 1.80
CA GLY A 29 -9.35 -3.75 3.24
C GLY A 29 -8.07 -3.91 4.06
N CYS A 30 -6.90 -3.67 3.45
CA CYS A 30 -5.62 -3.67 4.17
C CYS A 30 -5.42 -2.36 4.95
N GLN A 31 -4.66 -2.42 6.04
CA GLN A 31 -4.15 -1.25 6.74
C GLN A 31 -2.77 -0.91 6.16
N VAL A 32 -2.72 0.09 5.30
CA VAL A 32 -1.50 0.43 4.56
C VAL A 32 -0.82 1.65 5.18
N ARG A 33 0.51 1.57 5.36
CA ARG A 33 1.37 2.73 5.61
C ARG A 33 2.27 2.91 4.40
N ALA A 34 2.12 4.05 3.72
CA ALA A 34 3.03 4.48 2.67
C ALA A 34 4.24 5.21 3.31
N PHE A 35 5.44 4.92 2.83
CA PHE A 35 6.66 5.61 3.23
C PHE A 35 7.50 5.98 2.00
N VAL A 36 7.98 7.21 1.96
CA VAL A 36 8.87 7.73 0.92
C VAL A 36 10.05 8.40 1.58
N LEU A 37 11.24 8.27 0.99
CA LEU A 37 12.44 8.99 1.42
C LEU A 37 12.50 10.27 0.58
N GLY A 38 12.05 11.37 1.16
CA GLY A 38 12.31 12.73 0.70
C GLY A 38 13.36 13.39 1.58
#